data_AF-A0A0X8X0F4-F1
#
_entry.id   AF-A0A0X8X0F4-F1
#
_cell.length_a   1.000
_cell.length_b   1.000
_cell.length_c   1.000
_cell.angle_alpha   90.00
_cell.angle_beta   90.00
_cell.angle_gamma   90.00
#
_symmetry.space_group_name_H-M   'P 1'
#
loop_
_entity.id
_entity.type
_entity.pdbx_description
1 polymer ?
#
loop_
_entity_poly.entity_id
_entity_poly.type
_entity_poly.pdbx_seq_one_letter_code
_entity_poly.pdbx_strand_id
1 'polypeptide(L)' 'MKSLEALNLELSELNLEIRKLLLNKNSFREGLSDKIAVVTTISTLRERIVTIQREIRQITDGDKY' A
#
# COMPACT_ATOMS: atom_id res chain seq x y z
N MET A 1 -16.49 -10.69 -2.64
CA MET A 1 -16.09 -9.66 -1.65
C MET A 1 -15.12 -10.31 -0.68
N LYS A 2 -13.93 -9.75 -0.44
CA LYS A 2 -12.98 -10.31 0.54
C LYS A 2 -13.52 -10.10 1.97
N SER A 3 -13.09 -10.92 2.92
CA SER A 3 -13.40 -10.70 4.34
C SER A 3 -12.67 -9.46 4.87
N LEU A 4 -13.19 -8.85 5.94
CA LEU A 4 -12.54 -7.72 6.61
C LEU A 4 -11.11 -8.08 7.06
N GLU A 5 -10.91 -9.29 7.56
CA GLU A 5 -9.60 -9.81 7.97
C GLU A 5 -8.63 -9.88 6.78
N ALA A 6 -9.09 -10.39 5.63
CA ALA A 6 -8.27 -10.47 4.42
C ALA A 6 -7.89 -9.08 3.87
N LEU A 7 -8.80 -8.11 3.93
CA LEU A 7 -8.52 -6.73 3.52
C LEU A 7 -7.51 -6.04 4.45
N ASN A 8 -7.61 -6.27 5.76
CA ASN A 8 -6.65 -5.74 6.73
C ASN A 8 -5.27 -6.37 6.58
N LEU A 9 -5.21 -7.69 6.28
CA LEU A 9 -3.96 -8.37 5.97
C LEU A 9 -3.28 -7.77 4.74
N GLU A 10 -4.03 -7.61 3.63
CA GLU A 10 -3.51 -7.01 2.39
C GLU A 10 -3.02 -5.57 2.63
N LEU A 11 -3.74 -4.79 3.44
CA LEU A 11 -3.34 -3.43 3.79
C LEU A 11 -2.03 -3.42 4.61
N SER A 12 -1.83 -4.38 5.50
CA SER A 12 -0.59 -4.54 6.26
C SER A 12 0.58 -4.91 5.35
N GLU A 13 0.37 -5.83 4.41
CA GLU A 13 1.38 -6.25 3.44
C GLU A 13 1.83 -5.10 2.53
N LEU A 14 0.89 -4.33 1.99
CA LEU A 14 1.20 -3.15 1.16
C LEU A 14 1.99 -2.09 1.94
N ASN A 15 1.64 -1.86 3.21
CA ASN A 15 2.39 -0.93 4.07
C ASN A 15 3.80 -1.43 4.36
N LEU A 16 3.98 -2.74 4.56
CA LEU A 16 5.30 -3.34 4.74
C LEU A 16 6.16 -3.20 3.48
N GLU A 17 5.57 -3.40 2.30
CA GLU A 17 6.25 -3.23 1.02
C GLU A 17 6.73 -1.79 0.80
N ILE A 18 5.87 -0.80 1.06
CA ILE A 18 6.24 0.62 1.01
C ILE A 18 7.41 0.91 1.98
N ARG A 19 7.37 0.37 3.20
CA ARG A 19 8.46 0.55 4.17
C ARG A 19 9.78 -0.04 3.67
N LYS A 20 9.75 -1.24 3.08
CA LYS A 20 10.95 -1.87 2.48
C LYS A 20 11.53 -1.01 1.36
N LEU A 21 10.68 -0.49 0.47
CA LEU A 21 11.10 0.41 -0.62
C LEU A 21 11.74 1.70 -0.09
N LEU A 22 11.21 2.27 0.99
CA LEU A 22 11.77 3.47 1.61
C LEU A 22 13.10 3.20 2.34
N LEU A 23 13.24 2.06 2.99
CA LEU A 23 14.46 1.69 3.72
C LEU A 23 15.62 1.32 2.79
N ASN A 24 15.33 0.71 1.63
CA ASN A 24 16.34 0.34 0.64
C ASN A 24 16.97 1.55 -0.07
N LYS A 25 16.36 2.75 -0.03
CA LYS A 25 16.88 3.98 -0.65
C LYS A 25 18.17 4.56 -0.05
N ASN A 26 18.75 3.93 0.98
CA ASN A 26 19.97 4.43 1.64
C ASN A 26 21.27 3.99 0.95
N SER A 27 21.22 3.35 -0.22
CA SER A 27 22.46 3.05 -0.97
C SER A 27 22.91 4.26 -1.78
N PHE A 28 24.12 4.77 -1.50
CA PHE A 28 24.74 5.93 -2.16
C PHE A 28 24.97 5.76 -3.69
N ARG A 29 24.56 4.63 -4.29
CA ARG A 29 24.81 4.27 -5.70
C ARG A 29 23.60 4.37 -6.62
N GLU A 30 22.41 4.69 -6.11
CA GLU A 30 21.19 4.75 -6.95
C GLU A 30 21.18 5.98 -7.86
N GLY A 31 20.95 5.74 -9.16
CA GLY A 31 20.77 6.79 -10.16
C GLY A 31 19.44 7.51 -10.01
N LEU A 32 19.28 8.65 -10.70
CA LEU A 32 18.01 9.41 -10.70
C LEU A 32 16.82 8.56 -11.18
N SER A 33 17.04 7.71 -12.18
CA SER A 33 16.03 6.81 -12.73
C SER A 33 15.49 5.84 -11.68
N ASP A 34 16.37 5.23 -10.88
CA ASP A 34 15.98 4.28 -9.83
C ASP A 34 15.12 4.98 -8.77
N LYS A 35 15.51 6.22 -8.41
CA LYS A 35 14.76 7.03 -7.45
C LYS A 35 13.35 7.35 -7.92
N ILE A 36 13.19 7.68 -9.21
CA ILE A 36 11.89 7.96 -9.85
C ILE A 36 11.04 6.69 -9.93
N ALA A 37 11.65 5.56 -10.30
CA ALA A 37 10.96 4.27 -10.37
C ALA A 37 10.36 3.91 -9.00
N VAL A 38 11.15 4.02 -7.92
CA VAL A 38 10.65 3.73 -6.57
C VAL A 38 9.52 4.68 -6.15
N VAL A 39 9.60 5.99 -6.48
CA VAL A 39 8.50 6.93 -6.18
C VAL A 39 7.23 6.55 -6.93
N THR A 40 7.36 6.14 -8.19
CA THR A 40 6.23 5.69 -9.01
C THR A 40 5.60 4.44 -8.41
N THR A 41 6.41 3.44 -8.05
CA THR A 41 5.94 2.21 -7.39
C THR A 41 5.22 2.50 -6.07
N ILE A 42 5.78 3.37 -5.22
CA ILE A 42 5.13 3.76 -3.96
C ILE A 42 3.78 4.45 -4.22
N SER A 43 3.68 5.26 -5.28
CA SER A 43 2.43 5.95 -5.64
C SER A 43 1.34 4.95 -6.01
N THR A 44 1.67 3.96 -6.85
CA THR A 44 0.75 2.86 -7.21
C THR A 44 0.32 2.04 -5.99
N LEU A 45 1.24 1.71 -5.08
CA LEU A 45 0.92 0.98 -3.84
C LEU A 45 -0.04 1.80 -2.95
N ARG A 46 0.12 3.12 -2.89
CA ARG A 46 -0.80 4.01 -2.14
C ARG A 46 -2.19 4.06 -2.76
N GLU A 47 -2.32 4.05 -4.07
CA GLU A 47 -3.62 3.97 -4.76
C GLU A 47 -4.37 2.67 -4.42
N ARG A 48 -3.64 1.55 -4.36
CA ARG A 48 -4.20 0.26 -3.91
C ARG A 48 -4.67 0.32 -2.45
N ILE A 49 -3.89 0.93 -1.56
CA ILE A 49 -4.30 1.14 -0.15
C ILE A 49 -5.61 1.93 -0.08
N VAL A 50 -5.75 3.02 -0.83
CA VAL A 50 -6.99 3.83 -0.85
C VAL A 50 -8.19 2.99 -1.30
N THR A 51 -8.00 2.12 -2.29
CA THR A 51 -9.06 1.22 -2.78
C THR A 51 -9.50 0.24 -1.69
N ILE A 52 -8.56 -0.42 -1.03
CA ILE A 52 -8.84 -1.36 0.08
C ILE A 52 -9.50 -0.64 1.26
N GLN A 53 -9.07 0.58 1.60
CA GLN A 53 -9.70 1.37 2.67
C GLN A 53 -11.16 1.72 2.36
N ARG A 54 -11.50 1.95 1.07
CA ARG A 54 -12.89 2.15 0.66
C ARG A 54 -13.71 0.88 0.82
N GLU A 55 -13.16 -0.28 0.44
CA GLU A 55 -13.82 -1.58 0.64
C GLU A 55 -14.06 -1.89 2.11
N ILE A 56 -13.05 -1.68 2.97
CA ILE A 56 -13.17 -1.82 4.43
C ILE A 56 -14.29 -0.93 4.96
N ARG A 57 -14.34 0.33 4.51
CA ARG A 57 -15.39 1.27 4.93
C ARG A 57 -16.78 0.79 4.51
N GLN A 58 -16.95 0.30 3.28
CA GLN A 58 -18.22 -0.23 2.79
C GLN A 58 -18.70 -1.42 3.62
N ILE A 59 -17.81 -2.34 4.00
CA ILE A 59 -18.14 -3.47 4.88
C ILE A 59 -18.53 -2.96 6.27
N THR A 60 -17.73 -2.07 6.84
CA THR A 60 -17.93 -1.55 8.21
C THR A 60 -19.21 -0.72 8.34
N ASP A 61 -19.56 0.05 7.31
CA ASP A 61 -20.80 0.84 7.28
C ASP A 61 -22.01 -0.02 6.89
N GLY A 62 -21.80 -1.11 6.14
CA GLY A 62 -22.82 -2.11 5.83
C GLY A 62 -23.23 -2.96 7.02
N ASP A 63 -22.30 -3.27 7.94
CA ASP A 63 -22.57 -4.00 9.19
C ASP A 63 -23.38 -3.19 10.23
N LYS A 64 -23.59 -1.89 10.01
CA LYS A 64 -24.34 -1.01 10.94
C LYS A 64 -25.85 -1.01 10.73
N TYR A 65 -26.37 -1.75 9.75
CA TYR A 65 -27.78 -1.81 9.38
C TYR A 65 -28.24 -3.25 9.13
#